data_AF-A0A9D2E4E6-F1
#
_entry.id   AF-A0A9D2E4E6-F1
#
_cell.length_a   1.000
_cell.length_b   1.000
_cell.length_c   1.000
_cell.angle_alpha   90.00
_cell.angle_beta   90.00
_cell.angle_gamma   90.00
#
_symmetry.space_group_name_H-M   'P 1'
#
loop_
_entity.id
_entity.type
_entity.pdbx_description
1 polymer ?
#
loop_
_entity_poly.entity_id
_entity_poly.type
_entity_poly.pdbx_seq_one_letter_code
_entity_poly.pdbx_strand_id
1 'polypeptide(L)'
;MDQLRELRDQIDQIDRQMVALFEQRMSVVCRVSEFKREQGMPILQSDREKIVLEKAKSLLKNKDYEQVLESFMTHLMSPSRIQQARAQTLDEK
;
A
#
# COMPACT_ATOMS: atom_id res chain seq x y z
N MET A 1 14.67 -31.46 -2.25
CA MET A 1 15.32 -30.13 -2.40
C MET A 1 14.70 -29.35 -3.55
N ASP A 2 14.36 -30.00 -4.66
CA ASP A 2 13.85 -29.32 -5.85
C ASP A 2 12.47 -28.67 -5.68
N GLN A 3 11.51 -29.34 -5.01
CA GLN A 3 10.18 -28.77 -4.77
C GLN A 3 10.20 -27.49 -3.91
N LEU A 4 11.07 -27.42 -2.91
CA LEU A 4 11.21 -26.21 -2.09
C LEU A 4 11.78 -25.05 -2.90
N ARG A 5 12.69 -25.35 -3.84
CA ARG A 5 13.24 -24.34 -4.75
C ARG A 5 12.18 -23.80 -5.69
N GLU A 6 11.38 -24.68 -6.30
CA GLU A 6 10.28 -24.27 -7.18
C GLU A 6 9.26 -23.37 -6.46
N LEU A 7 8.89 -23.70 -5.22
CA LEU A 7 7.99 -22.86 -4.41
C LEU A 7 8.60 -21.49 -4.11
N ARG A 8 9.91 -21.41 -3.87
CA ARG A 8 10.62 -20.13 -3.66
C ARG A 8 10.69 -19.31 -4.94
N ASP A 9 10.95 -19.95 -6.08
CA ASP A 9 10.96 -19.27 -7.38
C ASP A 9 9.57 -18.67 -7.72
N GLN A 10 8.49 -19.37 -7.32
CA GLN A 10 7.12 -18.84 -7.42
C GLN A 10 6.90 -17.62 -6.51
N ILE A 11 7.39 -17.66 -5.27
CA ILE A 11 7.34 -16.51 -4.35
C ILE A 11 8.09 -15.33 -4.96
N ASP A 12 9.31 -15.54 -5.45
CA ASP A 12 10.13 -14.48 -6.07
C ASP A 12 9.41 -13.84 -7.28
N GLN A 13 8.66 -14.63 -8.04
CA GLN A 13 7.85 -14.12 -9.14
C GLN A 13 6.68 -13.25 -8.66
N ILE A 14 6.00 -13.66 -7.59
CA ILE A 14 4.92 -12.89 -6.98
C ILE A 14 5.49 -11.59 -6.38
N ASP A 15 6.63 -11.66 -5.69
CA ASP A 15 7.30 -10.51 -5.09
C ASP A 15 7.66 -9.45 -6.14
N ARG A 16 8.15 -9.86 -7.31
CA ARG A 16 8.38 -8.93 -8.44
C ARG A 16 7.11 -8.18 -8.85
N GLN A 17 5.96 -8.86 -8.88
CA GLN A 17 4.68 -8.22 -9.20
C GLN A 17 4.23 -7.29 -8.07
N MET A 18 4.44 -7.68 -6.81
CA MET A 18 4.12 -6.83 -5.66
C MET A 18 4.95 -5.54 -5.66
N VAL A 19 6.24 -5.59 -6.01
CA VAL A 19 7.08 -4.39 -6.12
C VAL A 19 6.57 -3.45 -7.21
N ALA A 20 6.25 -3.97 -8.41
CA ALA A 20 5.71 -3.16 -9.49
C ALA A 20 4.38 -2.48 -9.10
N LEU A 21 3.49 -3.21 -8.42
CA LEU A 21 2.22 -2.66 -7.91
C LEU A 21 2.45 -1.63 -6.79
N PHE A 22 3.45 -1.85 -5.94
CA PHE A 22 3.83 -0.91 -4.90
C PHE A 22 4.31 0.41 -5.49
N GLU A 23 5.16 0.38 -6.52
CA GLU A 23 5.62 1.59 -7.22
C GLU A 23 4.47 2.37 -7.83
N GLN A 24 3.57 1.70 -8.57
CA GLN A 24 2.37 2.32 -9.12
C GLN A 24 1.52 2.98 -8.02
N ARG A 25 1.35 2.28 -6.89
CA ARG A 25 0.63 2.83 -5.73
C ARG A 25 1.33 4.08 -5.17
N MET A 26 2.65 4.10 -5.06
CA MET A 26 3.39 5.28 -4.59
C MET A 26 3.25 6.48 -5.52
N SER A 27 3.30 6.27 -6.84
CA SER A 27 3.05 7.35 -7.81
C SER A 27 1.66 7.98 -7.64
N VAL A 28 0.63 7.15 -7.41
CA VAL A 28 -0.73 7.66 -7.12
C VAL A 28 -0.78 8.39 -5.78
N VAL A 29 -0.08 7.89 -4.76
CA VAL A 29 0.01 8.52 -3.43
C VAL A 29 0.62 9.92 -3.51
N CYS A 30 1.63 10.15 -4.36
CA CYS A 30 2.20 11.49 -4.60
C CYS A 30 1.15 12.45 -5.16
N ARG A 31 0.43 12.04 -6.22
CA ARG A 31 -0.65 12.83 -6.83
C ARG A 31 -1.78 13.13 -5.85
N VAL A 32 -2.15 12.16 -5.00
CA VAL A 32 -3.12 12.38 -3.92
C VAL A 32 -2.59 13.41 -2.92
N SER A 33 -1.29 13.41 -2.63
CA SER A 33 -0.66 14.38 -1.73
C SER A 33 -0.74 15.81 -2.28
N GLU A 34 -0.42 15.99 -3.56
CA GLU A 34 -0.51 17.28 -4.27
C GLU A 34 -1.94 17.82 -4.22
N PHE A 35 -2.91 16.99 -4.61
CA PHE A 35 -4.33 17.35 -4.56
C PHE A 35 -4.77 17.75 -3.14
N LYS A 36 -4.40 16.97 -2.12
CA LYS A 36 -4.75 17.30 -0.72
C LYS A 36 -4.13 18.62 -0.30
N ARG A 37 -2.89 18.90 -0.69
CA ARG A 37 -2.21 20.16 -0.37
C ARG A 37 -2.94 21.35 -0.99
N GLU A 38 -3.26 21.28 -2.28
CA GLU A 38 -4.01 22.32 -3.00
C GLU A 38 -5.37 22.62 -2.36
N GLN A 39 -6.02 21.59 -1.81
CA GLN A 39 -7.33 21.69 -1.16
C GLN A 39 -7.26 21.92 0.37
N GLY A 40 -6.06 22.06 0.95
CA GLY A 40 -5.87 22.23 2.40
C GLY A 40 -6.34 21.03 3.25
N MET A 41 -6.36 19.82 2.66
CA MET A 41 -6.85 18.60 3.32
C MET A 41 -5.75 17.90 4.13
N PRO A 42 -6.10 17.26 5.26
CA PRO A 42 -5.13 16.52 6.07
C PRO A 42 -4.62 15.24 5.37
N ILE A 43 -3.35 14.91 5.63
CA ILE A 43 -2.72 13.65 5.20
C ILE A 43 -3.47 12.45 5.81
N LEU A 44 -3.63 12.46 7.14
CA LEU A 44 -4.32 11.38 7.85
C LEU A 44 -5.84 11.52 7.68
N GLN A 45 -6.45 10.49 7.10
CA GLN A 45 -7.90 10.37 6.97
C GLN A 45 -8.31 8.96 7.40
N SER A 46 -8.51 8.77 8.70
CA SER A 46 -8.73 7.45 9.32
C SER A 46 -9.91 6.69 8.72
N ASP A 47 -10.99 7.38 8.36
CA ASP A 47 -12.16 6.73 7.72
C ASP A 47 -11.82 6.19 6.33
N ARG A 48 -10.93 6.86 5.59
CA ARG A 48 -10.46 6.35 4.30
C ARG A 48 -9.64 5.07 4.47
N GLU A 49 -8.81 5.00 5.51
CA GLU A 49 -7.99 3.81 5.82
C GLU A 49 -8.86 2.61 6.22
N LYS A 50 -9.90 2.83 7.05
CA LYS A 50 -10.90 1.80 7.35
C LYS A 50 -11.53 1.23 6.07
N ILE A 51 -11.93 2.11 5.13
CA ILE A 51 -12.49 1.67 3.84
C ILE A 51 -11.48 0.87 3.00
N VAL A 52 -10.17 1.17 3.07
CA VAL A 52 -9.14 0.34 2.40
C VAL A 52 -9.16 -1.07 2.97
N LEU A 53 -9.16 -1.21 4.30
CA LEU A 53 -9.12 -2.50 4.97
C LEU A 53 -10.37 -3.32 4.67
N GLU A 54 -11.56 -2.73 4.78
CA GLU A 54 -12.81 -3.44 4.49
C GLU A 54 -12.88 -3.92 3.03
N LYS A 55 -12.41 -3.09 2.08
CA LYS A 55 -12.30 -3.50 0.67
C LYS A 55 -11.29 -4.62 0.47
N ALA A 56 -10.16 -4.60 1.17
CA ALA A 56 -9.18 -5.67 1.08
C ALA A 56 -9.77 -7.00 1.62
N LYS A 57 -10.45 -6.95 2.78
CA LYS A 57 -11.12 -8.10 3.38
C LYS A 57 -12.22 -8.68 2.50
N SER A 58 -12.95 -7.84 1.75
CA SER A 58 -14.01 -8.30 0.84
C SER A 58 -13.48 -8.94 -0.45
N LEU A 59 -12.28 -8.56 -0.90
CA LEU A 59 -11.60 -9.18 -2.05
C LEU A 59 -10.91 -10.51 -1.68
N LEU A 60 -10.65 -10.74 -0.40
CA LEU A 60 -9.98 -11.94 0.08
C LEU A 60 -10.90 -13.16 0.00
N LYS A 61 -10.50 -14.15 -0.81
CA LYS A 61 -11.24 -15.41 -0.98
C LYS A 61 -11.02 -16.39 0.17
N ASN A 62 -9.76 -16.58 0.60
CA ASN A 62 -9.44 -17.46 1.72
C ASN A 62 -9.44 -16.66 3.03
N LYS A 63 -10.45 -16.90 3.87
CA LYS A 63 -10.64 -16.18 5.13
C LYS A 63 -9.61 -16.50 6.21
N ASP A 64 -8.88 -17.59 6.08
CA ASP A 64 -7.79 -17.92 7.00
C ASP A 64 -6.65 -16.88 6.95
N TYR A 65 -6.54 -16.13 5.84
CA TYR A 65 -5.52 -15.09 5.69
C TYR A 65 -5.98 -13.69 6.12
N GLU A 66 -7.20 -13.53 6.66
CA GLU A 66 -7.79 -12.21 6.90
C GLU A 66 -6.96 -11.35 7.86
N GLN A 67 -6.51 -11.92 8.99
CA GLN A 67 -5.67 -11.22 9.97
C GLN A 67 -4.31 -10.82 9.38
N VAL A 68 -3.70 -11.71 8.60
CA VAL A 68 -2.40 -11.46 7.95
C VAL A 68 -2.55 -10.36 6.90
N LEU A 69 -3.62 -10.39 6.11
CA LEU A 69 -3.95 -9.35 5.14
C LEU A 69 -4.16 -7.98 5.81
N GLU A 70 -4.91 -7.93 6.91
CA GLU A 70 -5.15 -6.69 7.64
C GLU A 70 -3.86 -6.06 8.15
N SER A 71 -2.96 -6.89 8.72
CA SER A 71 -1.62 -6.45 9.12
C SER A 71 -0.82 -5.92 7.93
N PHE A 72 -0.78 -6.67 6.81
CA PHE A 72 -0.09 -6.25 5.60
C PHE A 72 -0.60 -4.90 5.07
N MET A 73 -1.91 -4.76 4.92
CA MET A 73 -2.52 -3.53 4.38
C MET A 73 -2.27 -2.33 5.29
N THR A 74 -2.27 -2.52 6.61
CA THR A 74 -1.93 -1.47 7.59
C THR A 74 -0.49 -1.02 7.44
N HIS A 75 0.45 -1.97 7.32
CA HIS A 75 1.86 -1.67 7.08
C HIS A 75 2.08 -1.02 5.72
N LEU A 76 1.36 -1.44 4.68
CA LEU A 76 1.42 -0.87 3.33
C LEU A 76 0.96 0.61 3.30
N MET A 77 0.00 1.00 4.14
CA MET A 77 -0.46 2.40 4.23
C MET A 77 0.54 3.31 4.97
N SER A 78 1.39 2.78 5.84
CA SER A 78 2.34 3.58 6.63
C SER A 78 3.36 4.34 5.75
N PRO A 79 4.08 3.69 4.80
CA PRO A 79 4.94 4.40 3.86
C PRO A 79 4.20 5.44 3.02
N SER A 80 2.92 5.23 2.71
CA SER A 80 2.14 6.23 1.94
C SER A 80 1.98 7.54 2.68
N ARG A 81 1.74 7.50 4.00
CA ARG A 81 1.64 8.71 4.81
C ARG A 81 2.98 9.45 4.86
N ILE A 82 4.08 8.71 5.00
CA ILE A 82 5.44 9.28 4.98
C ILE A 82 5.71 9.92 3.62
N GLN A 83 5.37 9.23 2.52
CA GLN A 83 5.58 9.75 1.18
C GLN A 83 4.72 10.99 0.90
N GLN A 84 3.48 11.01 1.39
CA GLN A 84 2.61 12.19 1.31
C GLN A 84 3.25 13.37 2.03
N ALA A 85 3.72 13.18 3.27
CA ALA A 85 4.38 14.22 4.04
C ALA A 85 5.63 14.77 3.33
N ARG A 86 6.47 13.87 2.79
CA ARG A 86 7.66 14.28 2.02
C ARG A 86 7.31 15.12 0.80
N ALA A 87 6.33 14.67 0.01
CA ALA A 87 5.89 15.38 -1.18
C ALA A 87 5.34 16.78 -0.87
N GLN A 88 4.73 16.98 0.30
CA GLN A 88 4.27 18.30 0.73
C GLN A 88 5.41 19.25 1.11
N THR A 89 6.51 18.73 1.66
CA THR A 89 7.68 19.53 2.10
C THR A 89 8.69 19.88 1.00
N LEU A 90 8.70 19.16 -0.12
CA LEU A 90 9.75 19.30 -1.15
C LEU A 90 9.57 20.50 -2.08
N ASP A 91 8.39 21.13 -2.13
CA ASP A 91 8.12 22.30 -2.98
C ASP A 91 8.34 23.65 -2.25
N GLU A 92 8.89 23.65 -1.03
CA GLU A 92 9.27 24.87 -0.30
C GLU A 92 10.72 25.34 -0.59
N LYS A 93 11.39 24.80 -1.61
CA LYS A 93 12.71 25.23 -2.08
C LYS A 93 12.68 25.67 -3.53
#